data_AF-A0A924K5Z0-F1
#
_entry.id   AF-A0A924K5Z0-F1
#
_cell.length_a   1.000
_cell.length_b   1.000
_cell.length_c   1.000
_cell.angle_alpha   90.00
_cell.angle_beta   90.00
_cell.angle_gamma   90.00
#
_symmetry.space_group_name_H-M   'P 1'
#
loop_
_entity.id
_entity.type
_entity.pdbx_description
1 polymer ?
#
loop_
_entity_poly.entity_id
_entity_poly.type
_entity_poly.pdbx_seq_one_letter_code
_entity_poly.pdbx_strand_id
1 'polypeptide(L)'
;MRTNYNIFKIVTFALLFSCNSWSQIKITQWNFNGASATTVPGGTTAPTPIIGTGSATLVGGTTATFASGISSGGSTDPVITVPENYGWNTTNYAALGLESKQRGVQFDVSTLGFQGITFKFDQRLSNSSNNTYIAQYTTDRTVAIPTWVDAQTFTFAPGVSGTTGGDVWYNSRTVSLIAVTALDNNPNAGFRVVSAFDPATNNYNSSTMTPIVYAVTGTSRFDMVTILADNTLGIDQFSATNSDFTISPNPSNKEVVNFNQIQDIEVFDVSGKLVLKVKNTKSIDTKSFNAGVYIIKTTTGITRKLIVK
;
A
#
# COMPACT_ATOMS: atom_id res chain seq x y z
N MET A 1 -21.32 -17.80 -64.95
CA MET A 1 -20.07 -17.01 -64.83
C MET A 1 -19.50 -17.22 -63.45
N ARG A 2 -18.20 -17.49 -63.37
CA ARG A 2 -17.41 -17.65 -62.13
C ARG A 2 -16.99 -16.28 -61.59
N THR A 3 -17.02 -16.11 -60.27
CA THR A 3 -16.15 -15.22 -59.49
C THR A 3 -16.22 -15.69 -58.02
N ASN A 4 -15.29 -16.49 -57.50
CA ASN A 4 -13.92 -16.22 -57.00
C ASN A 4 -13.82 -15.44 -55.67
N TYR A 5 -13.47 -16.20 -54.63
CA TYR A 5 -12.48 -15.98 -53.55
C TYR A 5 -12.65 -14.89 -52.46
N ASN A 6 -12.72 -15.42 -51.22
CA ASN A 6 -11.88 -15.13 -50.05
C ASN A 6 -11.62 -13.68 -49.60
N ILE A 7 -11.80 -13.50 -48.28
CA ILE A 7 -11.12 -12.61 -47.33
C ILE A 7 -12.11 -11.67 -46.65
N PHE A 8 -12.57 -12.06 -45.46
CA PHE A 8 -12.46 -11.19 -44.28
C PHE A 8 -12.52 -12.08 -43.03
N LYS A 9 -11.35 -12.60 -42.64
CA LYS A 9 -11.08 -13.06 -41.28
C LYS A 9 -11.17 -11.83 -40.40
N ILE A 10 -12.25 -11.66 -39.64
CA ILE A 10 -12.24 -10.72 -38.52
C ILE A 10 -11.38 -11.35 -37.43
N VAL A 11 -10.18 -10.79 -37.28
CA VAL A 11 -9.24 -11.08 -36.22
C VAL A 11 -9.88 -10.68 -34.90
N THR A 12 -10.19 -11.65 -34.06
CA THR A 12 -10.45 -11.43 -32.64
C THR A 12 -9.14 -10.98 -32.00
N PHE A 13 -8.92 -9.66 -31.92
CA PHE A 13 -7.86 -9.10 -31.09
C PHE A 13 -8.34 -9.19 -29.64
N ALA A 14 -8.08 -10.32 -28.99
CA ALA A 14 -8.18 -10.42 -27.56
C ALA A 14 -7.06 -9.54 -26.96
N LEU A 15 -7.39 -8.30 -26.60
CA LEU A 15 -6.60 -7.56 -25.62
C LEU A 15 -6.69 -8.34 -24.31
N LEU A 16 -5.74 -9.24 -24.11
CA LEU A 16 -5.28 -9.63 -22.78
C LEU A 16 -4.71 -8.38 -22.13
N PHE A 17 -5.57 -7.51 -21.61
CA PHE A 17 -5.18 -6.73 -20.46
C PHE A 17 -4.95 -7.76 -19.35
N SER A 18 -3.69 -8.17 -19.18
CA SER A 18 -3.24 -8.63 -17.87
C SER A 18 -3.48 -7.44 -16.95
N CYS A 19 -4.64 -7.40 -16.27
CA CYS A 19 -4.73 -6.61 -15.07
C CYS A 19 -3.70 -7.23 -14.14
N ASN A 20 -2.53 -6.60 -14.06
CA ASN A 20 -1.65 -6.91 -12.95
C ASN A 20 -2.37 -6.35 -11.73
N SER A 21 -3.19 -7.20 -11.08
CA SER A 21 -3.61 -6.94 -9.71
C SER A 21 -2.35 -7.13 -8.89
N TRP A 22 -1.55 -6.09 -8.76
CA TRP A 22 -0.48 -6.10 -7.77
C TRP A 22 -1.17 -6.25 -6.42
N SER A 23 -0.98 -7.42 -5.80
CA SER A 23 -1.36 -7.59 -4.40
C SER A 23 -0.66 -6.49 -3.61
N GLN A 24 -1.38 -5.75 -2.77
CA GLN A 24 -0.78 -4.70 -1.96
C GLN A 24 -0.32 -5.30 -0.62
N ILE A 25 0.87 -4.90 -0.16
CA ILE A 25 1.39 -5.31 1.15
C ILE A 25 0.81 -4.37 2.20
N LYS A 26 0.23 -4.92 3.28
CA LYS A 26 -0.13 -4.15 4.47
C LYS A 26 1.12 -3.88 5.30
N ILE A 27 1.54 -2.62 5.35
CA ILE A 27 2.63 -2.19 6.23
C ILE A 27 2.12 -2.14 7.66
N THR A 28 1.07 -1.35 7.89
CA THR A 28 0.47 -1.17 9.22
C THR A 28 -1.05 -1.04 9.09
N GLN A 29 -1.80 -1.62 10.04
CA GLN A 29 -3.26 -1.52 10.06
C GLN A 29 -3.78 -1.29 11.49
N TRP A 30 -4.76 -0.41 11.62
CA TRP A 30 -5.61 -0.25 12.80
C TRP A 30 -7.05 -0.56 12.43
N ASN A 31 -7.66 -1.49 13.18
CA ASN A 31 -9.08 -1.81 13.08
C ASN A 31 -9.86 -1.49 14.37
N PHE A 32 -9.16 -1.00 15.40
CA PHE A 32 -9.75 -0.51 16.65
C PHE A 32 -10.67 -1.48 17.42
N ASN A 33 -10.65 -2.77 17.09
CA ASN A 33 -11.49 -3.76 17.76
C ASN A 33 -10.97 -4.07 19.17
N GLY A 34 -11.89 -4.49 20.04
CA GLY A 34 -11.59 -4.77 21.43
C GLY A 34 -12.67 -5.61 22.11
N ALA A 35 -12.36 -6.12 23.31
CA ALA A 35 -13.33 -6.85 24.11
C ALA A 35 -14.48 -5.95 24.62
N SER A 36 -14.22 -4.64 24.74
CA SER A 36 -15.20 -3.61 25.03
C SER A 36 -14.69 -2.24 24.56
N ALA A 37 -15.58 -1.26 24.47
CA ALA A 37 -15.25 0.13 24.10
C ALA A 37 -14.23 0.81 25.03
N THR A 38 -13.94 0.27 26.21
CA THR A 38 -12.97 0.83 27.17
C THR A 38 -11.65 0.06 27.19
N THR A 39 -11.56 -1.05 26.46
CA THR A 39 -10.41 -1.98 26.50
C THR A 39 -9.79 -2.21 25.12
N VAL A 40 -10.13 -1.40 24.12
CA VAL A 40 -9.43 -1.39 22.83
C VAL A 40 -7.93 -1.14 23.06
N PRO A 41 -7.03 -1.97 22.50
CA PRO A 41 -5.59 -1.86 22.68
C PRO A 41 -5.04 -0.46 22.39
N GLY A 42 -4.21 0.08 23.30
CA GLY A 42 -3.67 1.44 23.24
C GLY A 42 -4.61 2.54 23.74
N GLY A 43 -5.88 2.21 24.01
CA GLY A 43 -6.86 3.15 24.55
C GLY A 43 -7.26 4.25 23.57
N THR A 44 -8.01 5.24 24.06
CA THR A 44 -8.65 6.24 23.19
C THR A 44 -7.70 7.30 22.65
N THR A 45 -6.53 7.51 23.26
CA THR A 45 -5.59 8.56 22.87
C THR A 45 -4.49 8.08 21.93
N ALA A 46 -4.12 6.80 22.01
CA ALA A 46 -3.05 6.20 21.21
C ALA A 46 -3.31 4.71 20.89
N PRO A 47 -4.40 4.39 20.15
CA PRO A 47 -4.71 3.02 19.81
C PRO A 47 -3.56 2.34 19.05
N THR A 48 -3.28 1.09 19.42
CA THR A 48 -2.18 0.33 18.81
C THR A 48 -2.63 -0.34 17.51
N PRO A 49 -1.73 -0.49 16.52
CA PRO A 49 -2.05 -1.23 15.31
C PRO A 49 -2.20 -2.73 15.59
N ILE A 50 -3.03 -3.40 14.78
CA ILE A 50 -3.21 -4.85 14.80
C ILE A 50 -2.26 -5.57 13.83
N ILE A 51 -1.76 -4.87 12.81
CA ILE A 51 -0.71 -5.36 11.88
C ILE A 51 0.40 -4.32 11.85
N GLY A 52 1.65 -4.79 11.84
CA GLY A 52 2.82 -3.94 11.68
C GLY A 52 3.15 -3.11 12.93
N THR A 53 3.94 -2.07 12.73
CA THR A 53 4.33 -1.12 13.78
C THR A 53 3.96 0.30 13.36
N GLY A 54 3.68 1.15 14.34
CA GLY A 54 3.27 2.53 14.11
C GLY A 54 2.57 3.12 15.32
N SER A 55 2.29 4.41 15.27
CA SER A 55 1.54 5.11 16.31
C SER A 55 0.35 5.85 15.71
N ALA A 56 -0.78 5.83 16.42
CA ALA A 56 -1.92 6.68 16.16
C ALA A 56 -2.01 7.76 17.25
N THR A 57 -2.35 9.00 16.90
CA THR A 57 -2.50 10.10 17.86
C THR A 57 -3.63 11.05 17.47
N LEU A 58 -4.17 11.74 18.47
CA LEU A 58 -5.14 12.82 18.29
C LEU A 58 -4.43 14.13 17.93
N VAL A 59 -5.02 14.93 17.03
CA VAL A 59 -4.40 16.15 16.49
C VAL A 59 -5.24 17.37 16.85
N GLY A 60 -4.58 18.44 17.28
CA GLY A 60 -5.21 19.75 17.49
C GLY A 60 -6.25 19.78 18.60
N GLY A 61 -6.13 18.92 19.61
CA GLY A 61 -7.02 18.92 20.77
C GLY A 61 -8.33 18.16 20.57
N THR A 62 -8.49 17.37 19.50
CA THR A 62 -9.58 16.39 19.42
C THR A 62 -9.51 15.42 20.58
N THR A 63 -10.66 14.93 21.02
CA THR A 63 -10.78 13.84 22.00
C THR A 63 -11.44 12.63 21.35
N ALA A 64 -11.37 11.45 21.98
CA ALA A 64 -11.93 10.25 21.39
C ALA A 64 -12.55 9.29 22.40
N THR A 65 -13.47 8.49 21.85
CA THR A 65 -14.06 7.28 22.44
C THR A 65 -14.01 6.17 21.40
N PHE A 66 -14.43 4.96 21.77
CA PHE A 66 -14.75 3.91 20.81
C PHE A 66 -16.26 3.76 20.73
N ALA A 67 -16.76 3.53 19.51
CA ALA A 67 -18.17 3.30 19.25
C ALA A 67 -18.31 2.29 18.12
N SER A 68 -19.46 1.60 18.05
CA SER A 68 -19.66 0.48 17.13
C SER A 68 -19.18 0.78 15.69
N GLY A 69 -18.35 -0.08 15.13
CA GLY A 69 -17.95 0.01 13.73
C GLY A 69 -18.94 -0.64 12.77
N ILE A 70 -19.93 -1.39 13.28
CA ILE A 70 -20.99 -2.05 12.47
C ILE A 70 -22.30 -1.24 12.37
N SER A 71 -22.46 -0.17 13.15
CA SER A 71 -23.66 0.68 13.08
C SER A 71 -23.71 1.48 11.77
N SER A 72 -24.92 1.80 11.31
CA SER A 72 -25.16 2.74 10.19
C SER A 72 -24.55 2.27 8.85
N GLY A 73 -24.68 0.99 8.54
CA GLY A 73 -24.14 0.37 7.32
C GLY A 73 -22.74 -0.23 7.48
N GLY A 74 -22.05 0.10 8.57
CA GLY A 74 -20.78 -0.50 8.97
C GLY A 74 -19.55 -0.09 8.15
N SER A 75 -18.38 -0.25 8.77
CA SER A 75 -17.08 -0.17 8.11
C SER A 75 -16.84 -1.41 7.21
N THR A 76 -15.67 -1.44 6.56
CA THR A 76 -15.20 -2.61 5.81
C THR A 76 -14.48 -3.65 6.66
N ASP A 77 -14.46 -3.50 7.99
CA ASP A 77 -13.82 -4.48 8.86
C ASP A 77 -14.55 -5.84 8.76
N PRO A 78 -13.85 -6.92 8.39
CA PRO A 78 -14.44 -8.25 8.30
C PRO A 78 -14.84 -8.86 9.65
N VAL A 79 -14.27 -8.37 10.76
CA VAL A 79 -14.62 -8.81 12.11
C VAL A 79 -15.86 -8.06 12.54
N ILE A 80 -16.96 -8.77 12.82
CA ILE A 80 -18.24 -8.15 13.19
C ILE A 80 -18.78 -8.59 14.56
N THR A 81 -18.13 -9.56 15.22
CA THR A 81 -18.62 -10.14 16.49
C THR A 81 -17.54 -10.37 17.54
N VAL A 82 -16.41 -11.01 17.21
CA VAL A 82 -15.37 -11.37 18.20
C VAL A 82 -13.95 -11.09 17.67
N PRO A 83 -13.16 -10.23 18.34
CA PRO A 83 -13.61 -9.26 19.34
C PRO A 83 -14.68 -8.30 18.77
N GLU A 84 -15.37 -7.55 19.63
CA GLU A 84 -16.38 -6.62 19.16
C GLU A 84 -15.77 -5.57 18.23
N ASN A 85 -16.55 -5.22 17.20
CA ASN A 85 -16.12 -4.26 16.20
C ASN A 85 -16.39 -2.83 16.64
N TYR A 86 -15.32 -2.05 16.72
CA TYR A 86 -15.35 -0.65 17.12
C TYR A 86 -14.61 0.21 16.09
N GLY A 87 -15.08 1.43 15.91
CA GLY A 87 -14.32 2.49 15.25
C GLY A 87 -13.86 3.55 16.24
N TRP A 88 -12.72 4.17 15.93
CA TRP A 88 -12.15 5.25 16.72
C TRP A 88 -12.91 6.56 16.49
N ASN A 89 -13.75 6.92 17.47
CA ASN A 89 -14.74 7.98 17.36
C ASN A 89 -14.23 9.28 17.98
N THR A 90 -13.84 10.22 17.14
CA THR A 90 -13.26 11.51 17.53
C THR A 90 -14.30 12.64 17.60
N THR A 91 -14.07 13.62 18.47
CA THR A 91 -14.89 14.82 18.67
C THR A 91 -14.02 16.00 19.13
N ASN A 92 -14.62 17.10 19.57
CA ASN A 92 -13.94 18.34 19.99
C ASN A 92 -13.20 19.03 18.82
N TYR A 93 -13.91 19.16 17.70
CA TYR A 93 -13.45 19.87 16.51
C TYR A 93 -13.54 21.39 16.69
N ALA A 94 -12.95 22.14 15.76
CA ALA A 94 -12.76 23.58 15.90
C ALA A 94 -14.07 24.35 15.72
N ALA A 95 -14.17 25.54 16.32
CA ALA A 95 -15.30 26.42 16.06
C ALA A 95 -15.33 26.89 14.59
N LEU A 96 -16.49 27.37 14.13
CA LEU A 96 -16.67 27.93 12.79
C LEU A 96 -15.60 29.00 12.49
N GLY A 97 -15.04 28.95 11.28
CA GLY A 97 -14.07 29.92 10.78
C GLY A 97 -12.65 29.80 11.35
N LEU A 98 -12.37 28.81 12.22
CA LEU A 98 -11.05 28.64 12.85
C LEU A 98 -10.41 27.29 12.48
N GLU A 99 -9.08 27.22 12.60
CA GLU A 99 -8.30 25.97 12.67
C GLU A 99 -8.54 24.92 11.57
N SER A 100 -8.89 25.38 10.35
CA SER A 100 -8.99 24.53 9.17
C SER A 100 -7.72 23.72 8.97
N LYS A 101 -7.86 22.40 8.78
CA LYS A 101 -6.75 21.43 8.62
C LYS A 101 -5.86 21.24 9.85
N GLN A 102 -6.35 21.56 11.05
CA GLN A 102 -5.54 21.45 12.28
C GLN A 102 -6.06 20.41 13.28
N ARG A 103 -7.26 19.85 13.09
CA ARG A 103 -7.88 18.91 14.04
C ARG A 103 -8.31 17.60 13.41
N GLY A 104 -7.94 16.47 14.03
CA GLY A 104 -8.25 15.13 13.51
C GLY A 104 -7.38 14.03 14.10
N VAL A 105 -6.95 13.09 13.27
CA VAL A 105 -6.14 11.94 13.67
C VAL A 105 -4.87 11.85 12.83
N GLN A 106 -3.78 11.39 13.44
CA GLN A 106 -2.49 11.16 12.79
C GLN A 106 -2.06 9.72 12.99
N PHE A 107 -1.38 9.18 11.99
CA PHE A 107 -0.83 7.84 11.91
C PHE A 107 0.60 7.94 11.40
N ASP A 108 1.52 7.46 12.21
CA ASP A 108 2.92 7.47 11.87
C ASP A 108 3.44 6.06 11.68
N VAL A 109 4.15 5.85 10.57
CA VAL A 109 4.59 4.52 10.14
C VAL A 109 5.96 4.61 9.48
N SER A 110 6.83 3.64 9.75
CA SER A 110 8.05 3.46 8.97
C SER A 110 7.72 2.72 7.68
N THR A 111 8.06 3.31 6.54
CA THR A 111 7.95 2.68 5.22
C THR A 111 9.29 2.12 4.74
N LEU A 112 10.26 1.91 5.64
CA LEU A 112 11.54 1.26 5.31
C LEU A 112 11.33 -0.09 4.61
N GLY A 113 12.04 -0.30 3.51
CA GLY A 113 11.91 -1.52 2.69
C GLY A 113 10.65 -1.57 1.82
N PHE A 114 9.83 -0.52 1.80
CA PHE A 114 8.60 -0.47 1.01
C PHE A 114 8.60 0.70 0.03
N GLN A 115 7.87 0.54 -1.07
CA GLN A 115 7.64 1.59 -2.07
C GLN A 115 6.20 1.55 -2.57
N GLY A 116 5.75 2.61 -3.26
CA GLY A 116 4.41 2.66 -3.82
C GLY A 116 3.34 2.81 -2.73
N ILE A 117 3.53 3.81 -1.88
CA ILE A 117 2.71 3.97 -0.67
C ILE A 117 1.27 4.38 -1.00
N THR A 118 0.31 3.75 -0.33
CA THR A 118 -1.11 4.09 -0.39
C THR A 118 -1.69 4.16 1.02
N PHE A 119 -2.46 5.21 1.30
CA PHE A 119 -3.16 5.39 2.57
C PHE A 119 -4.65 5.12 2.40
N LYS A 120 -5.19 4.14 3.13
CA LYS A 120 -6.61 3.78 3.12
C LYS A 120 -7.25 3.89 4.49
N PHE A 121 -8.53 4.24 4.52
CA PHE A 121 -9.31 4.25 5.76
C PHE A 121 -10.82 4.24 5.46
N ASP A 122 -11.60 3.81 6.45
CA ASP A 122 -13.04 4.00 6.50
C ASP A 122 -13.36 5.17 7.43
N GLN A 123 -14.40 5.93 7.09
CA GLN A 123 -14.80 7.10 7.87
C GLN A 123 -16.31 7.22 7.96
N ARG A 124 -16.88 7.17 9.16
CA ARG A 124 -18.26 7.60 9.41
C ARG A 124 -18.29 9.02 9.91
N LEU A 125 -19.25 9.77 9.41
CA LEU A 125 -19.50 11.15 9.80
C LEU A 125 -20.85 11.25 10.51
N SER A 126 -20.91 11.79 11.72
CA SER A 126 -22.20 12.04 12.39
C SER A 126 -22.94 13.18 11.70
N ASN A 127 -24.26 13.24 11.86
CA ASN A 127 -25.11 14.33 11.37
C ASN A 127 -24.54 15.76 11.52
N SER A 128 -24.00 16.08 12.69
CA SER A 128 -23.43 17.41 13.01
C SER A 128 -21.93 17.52 12.80
N SER A 129 -21.26 16.46 12.33
CA SER A 129 -19.84 16.52 11.99
C SER A 129 -19.60 17.46 10.82
N ASN A 130 -18.34 17.83 10.61
CA ASN A 130 -17.96 18.53 9.39
C ASN A 130 -18.22 17.65 8.14
N ASN A 131 -18.40 18.30 6.99
CA ASN A 131 -18.57 17.61 5.71
C ASN A 131 -17.29 17.46 4.89
N THR A 132 -16.19 18.05 5.36
CA THR A 132 -14.96 18.13 4.58
C THR A 132 -13.76 17.67 5.40
N TYR A 133 -13.05 16.67 4.90
CA TYR A 133 -11.82 16.18 5.52
C TYR A 133 -10.73 16.14 4.49
N ILE A 134 -9.49 16.32 4.92
CA ILE A 134 -8.33 16.23 4.05
C ILE A 134 -7.36 15.21 4.61
N ALA A 135 -6.93 14.30 3.74
CA ALA A 135 -5.80 13.44 4.01
C ALA A 135 -4.52 14.20 3.65
N GLN A 136 -3.58 14.21 4.59
CA GLN A 136 -2.28 14.84 4.45
C GLN A 136 -1.18 13.84 4.76
N TYR A 137 0.02 14.10 4.23
CA TYR A 137 1.23 13.36 4.58
C TYR A 137 2.38 14.30 4.92
N THR A 138 3.37 13.77 5.63
CA THR A 138 4.70 14.35 5.79
C THR A 138 5.74 13.27 5.48
N THR A 139 6.85 13.67 4.87
CA THR A 139 8.01 12.81 4.65
C THR A 139 8.98 12.84 5.84
N ASP A 140 8.76 13.72 6.80
CA ASP A 140 9.52 13.75 8.04
C ASP A 140 8.64 14.21 9.19
N ARG A 141 8.20 13.24 10.00
CA ARG A 141 7.44 13.49 11.24
C ARG A 141 8.31 13.84 12.44
N THR A 142 9.62 13.69 12.34
CA THR A 142 10.54 13.79 13.49
C THR A 142 11.00 15.21 13.75
N VAL A 143 10.84 16.11 12.77
CA VAL A 143 11.07 17.53 12.95
C VAL A 143 10.02 18.15 13.87
N ALA A 144 10.40 19.22 14.58
CA ALA A 144 9.55 19.88 15.58
C ALA A 144 8.21 20.38 15.00
N ILE A 145 8.21 20.83 13.75
CA ILE A 145 7.00 21.25 13.03
C ILE A 145 7.03 20.58 11.64
N PRO A 146 6.40 19.40 11.48
CA PRO A 146 6.33 18.73 10.19
C PRO A 146 5.57 19.56 9.16
N THR A 147 6.08 19.58 7.92
CA THR A 147 5.34 20.15 6.79
C THR A 147 4.34 19.14 6.29
N TRP A 148 3.06 19.47 6.39
CA TRP A 148 1.96 18.61 5.94
C TRP A 148 1.50 19.00 4.54
N VAL A 149 1.58 18.05 3.61
CA VAL A 149 1.13 18.21 2.23
C VAL A 149 -0.27 17.63 2.08
N ASP A 150 -1.16 18.41 1.48
CA ASP A 150 -2.51 17.98 1.10
C ASP A 150 -2.45 16.94 -0.01
N ALA A 151 -2.86 15.71 0.29
CA ALA A 151 -2.92 14.65 -0.72
C ALA A 151 -4.29 14.57 -1.40
N GLN A 152 -5.35 14.57 -0.59
CA GLN A 152 -6.71 14.41 -1.11
C GLN A 152 -7.74 15.03 -0.18
N THR A 153 -8.61 15.87 -0.76
CA THR A 153 -9.77 16.41 -0.09
C THR A 153 -11.00 15.52 -0.34
N PHE A 154 -11.70 15.23 0.75
CA PHE A 154 -12.95 14.51 0.77
C PHE A 154 -14.04 15.45 1.25
N THR A 155 -14.78 16.01 0.30
CA THR A 155 -15.99 16.79 0.55
C THR A 155 -17.17 15.98 0.05
N PHE A 156 -18.23 15.94 0.84
CA PHE A 156 -19.52 15.43 0.37
C PHE A 156 -20.56 16.54 0.45
N ALA A 157 -21.47 16.50 -0.52
CA ALA A 157 -22.66 17.31 -0.48
C ALA A 157 -23.46 16.89 0.76
N PRO A 158 -23.78 17.81 1.68
CA PRO A 158 -24.62 17.47 2.81
C PRO A 158 -25.97 16.97 2.28
N GLY A 159 -26.45 15.83 2.79
CA GLY A 159 -27.74 15.26 2.38
C GLY A 159 -28.80 15.44 3.46
N VAL A 160 -30.04 15.02 3.22
CA VAL A 160 -31.11 15.08 4.24
C VAL A 160 -30.95 13.90 5.21
N SER A 161 -31.24 14.14 6.50
CA SER A 161 -31.17 13.10 7.56
C SER A 161 -31.94 11.84 7.15
N GLY A 162 -31.33 10.66 7.31
CA GLY A 162 -31.96 9.37 6.98
C GLY A 162 -31.99 8.99 5.50
N THR A 163 -31.33 9.76 4.62
CA THR A 163 -31.15 9.40 3.20
C THR A 163 -29.66 9.35 2.84
N THR A 164 -29.09 10.50 2.49
CA THR A 164 -27.69 10.71 2.05
C THR A 164 -26.97 11.76 2.91
N GLY A 165 -27.60 12.22 4.00
CA GLY A 165 -26.96 13.05 5.02
C GLY A 165 -25.94 12.28 5.86
N GLY A 166 -25.42 12.91 6.91
CA GLY A 166 -24.56 12.26 7.90
C GLY A 166 -25.18 11.00 8.54
N ASP A 167 -24.44 10.43 9.47
CA ASP A 167 -24.60 9.05 9.95
C ASP A 167 -24.31 7.98 8.87
N VAL A 168 -23.35 8.25 7.99
CA VAL A 168 -22.96 7.36 6.88
C VAL A 168 -21.48 7.03 6.95
N TRP A 169 -21.16 5.75 6.69
CA TRP A 169 -19.80 5.29 6.46
C TRP A 169 -19.37 5.53 5.01
N TYR A 170 -18.22 6.17 4.85
CA TYR A 170 -17.48 6.26 3.60
C TYR A 170 -16.35 5.25 3.63
N ASN A 171 -16.64 4.11 3.02
CA ASN A 171 -15.78 2.94 3.03
C ASN A 171 -14.72 3.00 1.95
N SER A 172 -13.54 2.45 2.24
CA SER A 172 -12.40 2.33 1.33
C SER A 172 -11.94 3.65 0.72
N ARG A 173 -11.97 4.76 1.49
CA ARG A 173 -11.30 6.00 1.06
C ARG A 173 -9.83 5.67 0.80
N THR A 174 -9.38 5.97 -0.41
CA THR A 174 -8.06 5.57 -0.90
C THR A 174 -7.32 6.79 -1.38
N VAL A 175 -6.16 7.04 -0.78
CA VAL A 175 -5.25 8.13 -1.11
C VAL A 175 -3.99 7.49 -1.70
N SER A 176 -3.86 7.57 -3.03
CA SER A 176 -2.67 7.08 -3.71
C SER A 176 -1.53 8.08 -3.53
N LEU A 177 -0.43 7.60 -2.95
CA LEU A 177 0.79 8.38 -2.73
C LEU A 177 1.98 7.78 -3.49
N ILE A 178 1.70 6.91 -4.46
CA ILE A 178 2.69 6.17 -5.26
C ILE A 178 3.64 7.14 -6.00
N ALA A 179 3.14 8.31 -6.42
CA ALA A 179 3.96 9.32 -7.09
C ALA A 179 4.87 10.10 -6.12
N VAL A 180 4.70 9.94 -4.80
CA VAL A 180 5.47 10.63 -3.77
C VAL A 180 6.62 9.73 -3.34
N THR A 181 7.65 9.63 -4.18
CA THR A 181 8.80 8.74 -3.96
C THR A 181 9.58 9.06 -2.67
N ALA A 182 9.43 10.26 -2.12
CA ALA A 182 10.00 10.62 -0.81
C ALA A 182 9.34 9.89 0.38
N LEU A 183 8.20 9.22 0.18
CA LEU A 183 7.60 8.32 1.15
C LEU A 183 8.10 6.87 1.02
N ASP A 184 8.78 6.52 -0.07
CA ASP A 184 9.37 5.20 -0.25
C ASP A 184 10.63 5.07 0.64
N ASN A 185 10.81 3.88 1.23
CA ASN A 185 11.95 3.56 2.09
C ASN A 185 12.23 4.63 3.18
N ASN A 186 11.18 5.13 3.83
CA ASN A 186 11.25 6.27 4.74
C ASN A 186 10.84 5.90 6.18
N PRO A 187 11.76 5.95 7.17
CA PRO A 187 11.42 5.62 8.56
C PRO A 187 10.51 6.65 9.25
N ASN A 188 10.37 7.83 8.66
CA ASN A 188 9.80 9.02 9.29
C ASN A 188 8.50 9.48 8.60
N ALA A 189 7.84 8.61 7.82
CA ALA A 189 6.58 8.95 7.19
C ALA A 189 5.45 9.15 8.21
N GLY A 190 4.63 10.17 7.97
CA GLY A 190 3.44 10.45 8.76
C GLY A 190 2.25 10.76 7.86
N PHE A 191 1.06 10.35 8.30
CA PHE A 191 -0.20 10.51 7.60
C PHE A 191 -1.23 11.07 8.57
N ARG A 192 -2.13 11.94 8.13
CA ARG A 192 -3.21 12.41 8.99
C ARG A 192 -4.48 12.68 8.21
N VAL A 193 -5.62 12.56 8.89
CA VAL A 193 -6.93 12.97 8.37
C VAL A 193 -7.46 14.06 9.29
N VAL A 194 -7.61 15.27 8.75
CA VAL A 194 -8.01 16.45 9.51
C VAL A 194 -9.24 17.12 8.91
N SER A 195 -10.09 17.67 9.76
CA SER A 195 -11.25 18.47 9.34
C SER A 195 -10.77 19.73 8.61
N ALA A 196 -11.43 20.08 7.51
CA ALA A 196 -11.09 21.23 6.70
C ALA A 196 -12.36 22.00 6.31
N PHE A 197 -12.22 23.26 5.94
CA PHE A 197 -13.34 24.03 5.43
C PHE A 197 -13.89 23.44 4.13
N ASP A 198 -15.21 23.48 3.99
CA ASP A 198 -15.90 23.21 2.74
C ASP A 198 -15.42 24.22 1.69
N PRO A 199 -14.90 23.77 0.52
CA PRO A 199 -14.37 24.67 -0.50
C PRO A 199 -15.40 25.66 -1.06
N ALA A 200 -16.69 25.33 -1.02
CA ALA A 200 -17.76 26.18 -1.56
C ALA A 200 -18.14 27.30 -0.59
N THR A 201 -18.10 27.05 0.72
CA THR A 201 -18.51 28.02 1.74
C THR A 201 -17.34 28.68 2.47
N ASN A 202 -16.13 28.15 2.28
CA ASN A 202 -14.91 28.53 2.99
C ASN A 202 -15.10 28.53 4.52
N ASN A 203 -15.90 27.59 5.03
CA ASN A 203 -16.14 27.39 6.45
C ASN A 203 -16.47 25.92 6.72
N TYR A 204 -16.57 25.51 7.98
CA TYR A 204 -17.12 24.20 8.31
C TYR A 204 -18.61 24.16 7.95
N ASN A 205 -19.00 23.05 7.33
CA ASN A 205 -20.36 22.78 6.91
C ASN A 205 -20.77 21.42 7.47
N SER A 206 -22.02 21.27 7.90
CA SER A 206 -22.48 20.02 8.49
C SER A 206 -22.57 18.92 7.44
N SER A 207 -22.52 17.67 7.88
CA SER A 207 -22.75 16.51 7.03
C SER A 207 -24.22 16.32 6.59
N THR A 208 -25.15 17.11 7.14
CA THR A 208 -26.60 16.98 6.87
C THR A 208 -27.26 18.35 6.66
N MET A 209 -28.15 18.48 5.66
CA MET A 209 -28.97 19.67 5.41
C MET A 209 -30.30 19.58 6.17
N THR A 210 -30.38 20.31 7.28
CA THR A 210 -31.61 20.88 7.87
C THR A 210 -32.36 20.11 8.98
N PRO A 211 -32.56 20.75 10.15
CA PRO A 211 -31.69 21.77 10.71
C PRO A 211 -30.55 21.02 11.37
N ILE A 212 -29.49 20.75 10.62
CA ILE A 212 -28.24 20.32 11.24
C ILE A 212 -27.18 21.33 10.87
N VAL A 213 -26.77 22.07 11.89
CA VAL A 213 -25.66 23.01 11.89
C VAL A 213 -24.43 22.23 12.32
N TYR A 214 -23.29 22.53 11.73
CA TYR A 214 -22.02 22.01 12.18
C TYR A 214 -21.87 22.21 13.70
N ALA A 215 -21.42 21.18 14.42
CA ALA A 215 -21.14 21.27 15.84
C ALA A 215 -19.71 20.78 16.13
N VAL A 216 -19.03 21.47 17.05
CA VAL A 216 -17.72 21.05 17.59
C VAL A 216 -17.78 19.67 18.24
N THR A 217 -18.97 19.26 18.70
CA THR A 217 -19.27 17.96 19.28
C THR A 217 -19.65 16.90 18.25
N GLY A 218 -19.82 17.27 16.98
CA GLY A 218 -20.01 16.32 15.89
C GLY A 218 -18.84 15.35 15.79
N THR A 219 -19.11 14.10 15.45
CA THR A 219 -18.12 13.03 15.52
C THR A 219 -17.71 12.51 14.16
N SER A 220 -16.41 12.25 14.01
CA SER A 220 -15.86 11.45 12.91
C SER A 220 -15.32 10.16 13.49
N ARG A 221 -15.77 9.03 12.95
CA ARG A 221 -15.34 7.71 13.38
C ARG A 221 -14.50 7.07 12.29
N PHE A 222 -13.32 6.59 12.67
CA PHE A 222 -12.38 5.95 11.76
C PHE A 222 -12.33 4.46 12.01
N ASP A 223 -12.18 3.69 10.94
CA ASP A 223 -11.93 2.26 11.03
C ASP A 223 -11.07 1.82 9.84
N MET A 224 -10.48 0.62 9.93
CA MET A 224 -9.67 -0.01 8.88
C MET A 224 -8.59 0.90 8.29
N VAL A 225 -7.99 1.74 9.14
CA VAL A 225 -6.90 2.64 8.77
C VAL A 225 -5.70 1.80 8.41
N THR A 226 -5.25 1.88 7.16
CA THR A 226 -4.25 0.97 6.61
C THR A 226 -3.24 1.74 5.77
N ILE A 227 -1.96 1.54 6.04
CA ILE A 227 -0.86 1.94 5.15
C ILE A 227 -0.45 0.72 4.32
N LEU A 228 -0.47 0.90 3.02
CA LEU A 228 -0.20 -0.13 2.01
C LEU A 228 1.02 0.24 1.19
N ALA A 229 1.67 -0.77 0.62
CA ALA A 229 2.74 -0.62 -0.35
C ALA A 229 2.50 -1.54 -1.56
N ASP A 230 3.12 -1.21 -2.68
CA ASP A 230 3.18 -2.10 -3.82
C ASP A 230 3.99 -3.35 -3.46
N ASN A 231 3.51 -4.52 -3.87
CA ASN A 231 4.30 -5.73 -3.79
C ASN A 231 5.30 -5.77 -4.94
N THR A 232 6.46 -5.15 -4.74
CA THR A 232 7.58 -5.31 -5.64
C THR A 232 8.39 -6.53 -5.22
N LEU A 233 8.37 -7.56 -6.06
CA LEU A 233 9.30 -8.70 -5.96
C LEU A 233 10.72 -8.23 -6.34
N GLY A 234 11.32 -7.38 -5.52
CA GLY A 234 12.68 -6.87 -5.65
C GLY A 234 13.56 -7.41 -4.52
N ILE A 235 14.81 -7.72 -4.84
CA ILE A 235 15.85 -7.91 -3.82
C ILE A 235 16.42 -6.53 -3.47
N ASP A 236 16.49 -6.19 -2.18
CA ASP A 236 16.94 -4.88 -1.67
C ASP A 236 18.30 -4.44 -2.25
N GLN A 237 19.16 -5.42 -2.54
CA GLN A 237 20.44 -5.21 -3.20
C GLN A 237 20.90 -6.50 -3.87
N PHE A 238 21.04 -6.50 -5.20
CA PHE A 238 21.89 -7.50 -5.87
C PHE A 238 23.35 -7.11 -5.65
N SER A 239 23.92 -7.53 -4.52
CA SER A 239 25.37 -7.54 -4.39
C SER A 239 25.88 -8.66 -5.25
N ALA A 240 26.26 -8.34 -6.50
CA ALA A 240 27.13 -9.21 -7.28
C ALA A 240 28.36 -9.43 -6.42
N THR A 241 28.47 -10.59 -5.78
CA THR A 241 29.75 -10.99 -5.21
C THR A 241 30.72 -10.96 -6.37
N ASN A 242 31.68 -10.03 -6.32
CA ASN A 242 32.85 -10.01 -7.18
C ASN A 242 33.60 -11.31 -6.93
N SER A 243 33.13 -12.37 -7.56
CA SER A 243 33.80 -13.65 -7.54
C SER A 243 34.72 -13.67 -8.74
N ASP A 244 35.96 -14.08 -8.52
CA ASP A 244 36.93 -14.20 -9.61
C ASP A 244 36.59 -15.35 -10.57
N PHE A 245 35.43 -16.02 -10.42
CA PHE A 245 35.02 -17.12 -11.29
C PHE A 245 34.71 -16.62 -12.71
N THR A 246 35.53 -17.04 -13.67
CA THR A 246 35.38 -16.71 -15.09
C THR A 246 35.13 -17.96 -15.92
N ILE A 247 34.39 -17.78 -17.01
CA ILE A 247 33.97 -18.85 -17.92
C ILE A 247 34.34 -18.45 -19.34
N SER A 248 35.14 -19.26 -20.03
CA SER A 248 35.61 -18.97 -21.40
C SER A 248 35.78 -20.22 -22.27
N PRO A 249 35.44 -20.18 -23.57
CA PRO A 249 34.82 -19.06 -24.28
C PRO A 249 33.34 -18.86 -23.86
N ASN A 250 32.90 -17.61 -23.89
CA ASN A 250 31.50 -17.24 -23.69
C ASN A 250 31.19 -15.98 -24.53
N PRO A 251 30.41 -16.07 -25.61
CA PRO A 251 29.61 -17.24 -26.04
C PRO A 251 30.44 -18.46 -26.48
N SER A 252 29.89 -19.65 -26.28
CA SER A 252 30.42 -20.94 -26.75
C SER A 252 29.82 -21.30 -28.11
N ASN A 253 30.63 -21.80 -29.04
CA ASN A 253 30.17 -22.35 -30.31
C ASN A 253 30.06 -23.89 -30.25
N LYS A 254 29.32 -24.42 -29.26
CA LYS A 254 29.16 -25.86 -29.02
C LYS A 254 30.48 -26.59 -28.79
N GLU A 255 31.34 -25.95 -28.02
CA GLU A 255 32.68 -26.43 -27.68
C GLU A 255 32.86 -26.60 -26.16
N VAL A 256 34.08 -26.96 -25.76
CA VAL A 256 34.46 -27.06 -24.36
C VAL A 256 34.65 -25.65 -23.79
N VAL A 257 33.93 -25.39 -22.71
CA VAL A 257 34.01 -24.15 -21.94
C VAL A 257 34.80 -24.40 -20.68
N ASN A 258 35.83 -23.60 -20.44
CA ASN A 258 36.75 -23.70 -19.33
C ASN A 258 36.43 -22.70 -18.22
N PHE A 259 36.84 -23.07 -17.01
CA PHE A 259 36.74 -22.28 -15.79
C PHE A 259 38.16 -21.96 -15.30
N ASN A 260 38.34 -20.80 -14.68
CA ASN A 260 39.64 -20.43 -14.11
C ASN A 260 40.00 -21.19 -12.82
N GLN A 261 39.06 -21.93 -12.23
CA GLN A 261 39.25 -22.71 -11.01
C GLN A 261 38.41 -24.00 -11.03
N ILE A 262 38.81 -25.00 -10.23
CA ILE A 262 38.04 -26.24 -10.06
C ILE A 262 36.79 -25.95 -9.26
N GLN A 263 35.63 -26.41 -9.72
CA GLN A 263 34.36 -26.15 -9.06
C GLN A 263 33.34 -27.27 -9.30
N ASP A 264 32.41 -27.41 -8.34
CA ASP A 264 31.16 -28.15 -8.54
C ASP A 264 30.13 -27.25 -9.22
N ILE A 265 29.63 -27.67 -10.38
CA ILE A 265 28.80 -26.89 -11.29
C ILE A 265 27.45 -27.56 -11.54
N GLU A 266 26.40 -26.75 -11.44
CA GLU A 266 25.07 -27.03 -11.97
C GLU A 266 24.77 -26.04 -13.09
N VAL A 267 24.23 -26.52 -14.21
CA VAL A 267 23.84 -25.69 -15.35
C VAL A 267 22.34 -25.80 -15.52
N PHE A 268 21.67 -24.65 -15.58
CA PHE A 268 20.23 -24.53 -15.78
C PHE A 268 19.93 -23.81 -17.09
N ASP A 269 18.84 -24.15 -17.75
CA ASP A 269 18.30 -23.31 -18.83
C ASP A 269 17.49 -22.12 -18.26
N VAL A 270 16.97 -21.26 -19.14
CA VAL A 270 16.19 -20.07 -18.74
C VAL A 270 14.88 -20.39 -18.03
N SER A 271 14.38 -21.62 -18.12
CA SER A 271 13.18 -22.07 -17.41
C SER A 271 13.49 -22.58 -16.00
N GLY A 272 14.77 -22.66 -15.62
CA GLY A 272 15.22 -23.23 -14.36
C GLY A 272 15.37 -24.75 -14.39
N LYS A 273 15.25 -25.40 -15.56
CA LYS A 273 15.48 -26.84 -15.68
C LYS A 273 16.97 -27.14 -15.57
N LEU A 274 17.34 -28.11 -14.74
CA LEU A 274 18.71 -28.61 -14.64
C LEU A 274 19.09 -29.35 -15.93
N VAL A 275 20.16 -28.88 -16.58
CA VAL A 275 20.68 -29.38 -17.86
C VAL A 275 21.90 -30.27 -17.63
N LEU A 276 22.78 -29.87 -16.71
CA LEU A 276 24.03 -30.58 -16.43
C LEU A 276 24.41 -30.40 -14.95
N LYS A 277 24.97 -31.44 -14.33
CA LYS A 277 25.57 -31.37 -13.00
C LYS A 277 26.88 -32.13 -12.98
N VAL A 278 27.99 -31.44 -12.69
CA VAL A 278 29.35 -32.00 -12.67
C VAL A 278 30.06 -31.53 -11.42
N LYS A 279 30.79 -32.43 -10.76
CA LYS A 279 31.60 -32.12 -9.59
C LYS A 279 33.08 -32.05 -9.96
N ASN A 280 33.83 -31.25 -9.21
CA ASN A 280 35.29 -31.20 -9.24
C ASN A 280 35.86 -31.04 -10.66
N THR A 281 35.34 -30.08 -11.43
CA THR A 281 35.73 -29.88 -12.84
C THR A 281 36.29 -28.48 -13.10
N LYS A 282 37.17 -28.35 -14.11
CA LYS A 282 37.62 -27.08 -14.69
C LYS A 282 36.95 -26.76 -16.03
N SER A 283 36.07 -27.62 -16.53
CA SER A 283 35.41 -27.39 -17.81
C SER A 283 34.09 -28.15 -17.94
N ILE A 284 33.29 -27.74 -18.91
CA ILE A 284 32.10 -28.46 -19.37
C ILE A 284 32.09 -28.48 -20.90
N ASP A 285 31.56 -29.54 -21.49
CA ASP A 285 31.32 -29.60 -22.93
C ASP A 285 29.88 -29.15 -23.22
N THR A 286 29.74 -28.14 -24.09
CA THR A 286 28.45 -27.58 -24.49
C THR A 286 27.93 -28.15 -25.81
N LYS A 287 28.60 -29.14 -26.40
CA LYS A 287 28.24 -29.71 -27.71
C LYS A 287 26.81 -30.25 -27.79
N SER A 288 26.30 -30.81 -26.70
CA SER A 288 24.94 -31.35 -26.60
C SER A 288 23.89 -30.29 -26.25
N PHE A 289 24.30 -29.05 -25.98
CA PHE A 289 23.39 -27.99 -25.56
C PHE A 289 22.73 -27.38 -26.80
N ASN A 290 21.48 -26.99 -26.65
CA ASN A 290 20.80 -26.19 -27.67
C ASN A 290 21.35 -24.76 -27.63
N ALA A 291 21.21 -24.03 -28.74
CA ALA A 291 21.54 -22.61 -28.74
C ALA A 291 20.62 -21.87 -27.77
N GLY A 292 21.18 -21.02 -26.91
CA GLY A 292 20.43 -20.35 -25.86
C GLY A 292 21.27 -19.79 -24.73
N VAL A 293 20.56 -19.27 -23.73
CA VAL A 293 21.16 -18.76 -22.49
C VAL A 293 21.01 -19.80 -21.40
N TYR A 294 22.08 -19.99 -20.64
CA TYR A 294 22.15 -20.89 -19.51
C TYR A 294 22.67 -20.15 -18.28
N ILE A 295 22.29 -20.63 -17.09
CA ILE A 295 22.81 -20.16 -15.81
C ILE A 295 23.69 -21.26 -15.23
N ILE A 296 24.96 -20.96 -15.04
CA ILE A 296 25.91 -21.79 -14.31
C ILE A 296 25.87 -21.36 -12.85
N LYS A 297 25.65 -22.32 -11.95
CA LYS A 297 25.64 -22.13 -10.50
C LYS A 297 26.71 -23.02 -9.86
N THR A 298 27.50 -22.43 -8.97
CA THR A 298 28.46 -23.17 -8.14
C THR A 298 27.80 -23.59 -6.82
N THR A 299 28.36 -24.59 -6.14
CA THR A 299 27.95 -24.97 -4.77
C THR A 299 28.13 -23.85 -3.75
N THR A 300 29.08 -22.94 -3.98
CA THR A 300 29.30 -21.73 -3.17
C THR A 300 28.31 -20.60 -3.46
N GLY A 301 27.35 -20.81 -4.36
CA GLY A 301 26.28 -19.86 -4.67
C GLY A 301 26.64 -18.83 -5.75
N ILE A 302 27.83 -18.91 -6.34
CA ILE A 302 28.22 -18.04 -7.46
C ILE A 302 27.39 -18.42 -8.68
N THR A 303 26.86 -17.41 -9.39
CA THR A 303 26.15 -17.61 -10.65
C THR A 303 26.84 -16.90 -11.81
N ARG A 304 26.77 -17.49 -13.01
CA ARG A 304 27.28 -16.93 -14.26
C ARG A 304 26.35 -17.25 -15.42
N LYS A 305 26.19 -16.27 -16.31
CA LYS A 305 25.50 -16.46 -17.58
C LYS A 305 26.43 -17.13 -18.59
N LEU A 306 25.99 -18.22 -19.21
CA LEU A 306 26.63 -18.84 -20.36
C LEU A 306 25.73 -18.67 -21.59
N ILE A 307 26.30 -18.31 -22.72
CA ILE A 307 25.59 -18.23 -24.01
C ILE A 307 26.15 -19.33 -24.91
N VAL A 308 25.29 -20.20 -25.43
CA VAL A 308 25.64 -21.21 -26.44
C VAL A 308 25.03 -20.79 -27.77
N LYS A 309 25.83 -20.77 -28.84
CA LYS A 309 25.40 -20.46 -30.20
C LYS A 309 25.13 -21.73 -31.02
#